data_AF-A0A5K1ATD3-F1
#
_entry.id   AF-A0A5K1ATD3-F1
#
_cell.length_a   1.000
_cell.length_b   1.000
_cell.length_c   1.000
_cell.angle_alpha   90.00
_cell.angle_beta   90.00
_cell.angle_gamma   90.00
#
_symmetry.space_group_name_H-M   'P 1'
#
loop_
_entity.id
_entity.type
_entity.pdbx_description
1 polymer ?
#
loop_
_entity_poly.entity_id
_entity_poly.type
_entity_poly.pdbx_seq_one_letter_code
_entity_poly.pdbx_strand_id
1 'polypeptide(L)'
;MTGRRLTVVFPFLFFLSIVAMSLRSSSSPAFSSSSNSTALISFLQELQAAALVSFGRSNFDPKLYVDLPLKSDLQSTRSAFQSLRKLSNGSVPAEELRRFVAAYFDGAGSDLVSHVPPDFKAEPEGFLPRVEDPAARKWALEVHSLWRLLSRKVSERVADEPERHTLLPLREPVVVPGSRFREVYYWDSYWVI
;
A
#
# COMPACT_ATOMS: atom_id res chain seq x y z
N MET A 1 59.74 17.41 -40.95
CA MET A 1 58.77 17.42 -39.83
C MET A 1 57.69 16.40 -40.14
N THR A 2 57.76 15.29 -39.42
CA THR A 2 56.97 14.06 -39.53
C THR A 2 55.59 14.24 -38.89
N GLY A 3 54.53 13.74 -39.53
CA GLY A 3 53.18 13.67 -38.95
C GLY A 3 52.42 12.46 -39.49
N ARG A 4 52.63 11.29 -38.89
CA ARG A 4 51.86 10.07 -39.14
C ARG A 4 50.53 10.14 -38.38
N ARG A 5 49.43 9.86 -39.07
CA ARG A 5 48.10 9.63 -38.47
C ARG A 5 48.15 8.33 -37.66
N LEU A 6 47.76 8.40 -36.38
CA LEU A 6 47.59 7.23 -35.51
C LEU A 6 46.11 7.07 -35.16
N THR A 7 45.51 6.01 -35.67
CA THR A 7 44.18 5.52 -35.30
C THR A 7 44.27 4.86 -33.93
N VAL A 8 43.51 5.32 -32.94
CA VAL A 8 43.41 4.65 -31.63
C VAL A 8 42.04 3.99 -31.54
N VAL A 9 42.03 2.66 -31.56
CA VAL A 9 40.87 1.82 -31.27
C VAL A 9 40.92 1.46 -29.79
N PHE A 10 39.90 1.84 -29.02
CA PHE A 10 39.73 1.44 -27.62
C PHE A 10 39.00 0.09 -27.56
N PRO A 11 39.54 -0.96 -26.91
CA PRO A 11 38.75 -2.13 -26.57
C PRO A 11 38.06 -1.92 -25.21
N PHE A 12 36.73 -2.00 -25.18
CA PHE A 12 35.96 -2.13 -23.95
C PHE A 12 36.15 -3.55 -23.39
N LEU A 13 36.83 -3.69 -22.26
CA LEU A 13 36.86 -4.92 -21.47
C LEU A 13 35.91 -4.78 -20.28
N PHE A 14 34.80 -5.52 -20.34
CA PHE A 14 33.82 -5.65 -19.25
C PHE A 14 34.33 -6.72 -18.27
N PHE A 15 34.75 -6.33 -17.07
CA PHE A 15 35.09 -7.28 -16.00
C PHE A 15 33.85 -7.50 -15.11
N LEU A 16 33.32 -8.73 -15.11
CA LEU A 16 32.29 -9.19 -14.19
C LEU A 16 32.99 -9.76 -12.94
N SER A 17 32.89 -9.07 -11.80
CA SER A 17 33.38 -9.60 -10.51
C SER A 17 32.24 -10.35 -9.82
N ILE A 18 32.41 -11.66 -9.61
CA ILE A 18 31.53 -12.50 -8.81
C ILE A 18 32.00 -12.42 -7.36
N VAL A 19 31.20 -11.81 -6.49
CA VAL A 19 31.37 -11.87 -5.03
C VAL A 19 30.56 -13.04 -4.51
N ALA A 20 31.22 -14.07 -3.99
CA ALA A 20 30.59 -15.16 -3.26
C ALA A 20 30.36 -14.73 -1.80
N MET A 21 29.10 -14.50 -1.41
CA MET A 21 28.74 -14.34 0.01
C MET A 21 28.45 -15.72 0.62
N SER A 22 29.21 -16.08 1.66
CA SER A 22 28.95 -17.25 2.49
C SER A 22 27.62 -17.08 3.25
N LEU A 23 26.72 -18.06 3.10
CA LEU A 23 25.49 -18.16 3.87
C LEU A 23 25.81 -18.47 5.34
N ARG A 24 25.59 -17.51 6.23
CA ARG A 24 25.34 -17.80 7.65
C ARG A 24 23.86 -18.17 7.78
N SER A 25 23.59 -19.39 8.23
CA SER A 25 22.24 -19.85 8.58
C SER A 25 21.79 -19.19 9.87
N SER A 26 21.16 -18.02 9.75
CA SER A 26 20.22 -17.53 10.76
C SER A 26 18.86 -18.18 10.50
N SER A 27 18.36 -18.98 11.44
CA SER A 27 17.00 -19.50 11.43
C SER A 27 16.01 -18.34 11.58
N SER A 28 15.52 -17.82 10.46
CA SER A 28 14.47 -16.80 10.41
C SER A 28 13.09 -17.42 10.72
N PRO A 29 12.17 -16.71 11.41
CA PRO A 29 10.80 -17.18 11.69
C PRO A 29 9.88 -17.13 10.46
N ALA A 30 10.44 -16.84 9.27
CA ALA A 30 9.75 -16.54 8.02
C ALA A 30 8.80 -17.66 7.51
N PHE A 31 8.94 -18.88 8.02
CA PHE A 31 8.09 -20.01 7.62
C PHE A 31 6.68 -19.94 8.23
N SER A 32 6.50 -19.25 9.36
CA SER A 32 5.19 -19.08 10.00
C SER A 32 4.40 -17.86 9.48
N SER A 33 5.10 -16.83 9.03
CA SER A 33 4.46 -15.60 8.52
C SER A 33 3.80 -15.82 7.16
N SER A 34 4.39 -16.65 6.28
CA SER A 34 3.84 -16.92 4.95
C SER A 34 2.52 -17.70 4.98
N SER A 35 2.39 -18.69 5.87
CA SER A 35 1.15 -19.44 6.06
C SER A 35 0.02 -18.54 6.59
N ASN A 36 0.34 -17.65 7.52
CA ASN A 36 -0.63 -16.76 8.14
C ASN A 36 -1.13 -15.68 7.16
N SER A 37 -0.23 -15.05 6.40
CA SER A 37 -0.63 -14.10 5.35
C SER A 37 -1.51 -14.75 4.28
N THR A 38 -1.20 -15.99 3.90
CA THR A 38 -2.04 -16.75 2.95
C THR A 38 -3.43 -17.00 3.52
N ALA A 39 -3.52 -17.39 4.80
CA ALA A 39 -4.79 -17.64 5.48
C ALA A 39 -5.67 -16.39 5.62
N LEU A 40 -5.06 -15.22 5.90
CA LEU A 40 -5.76 -13.94 5.94
C LEU A 40 -6.32 -13.58 4.56
N ILE A 41 -5.48 -13.63 3.52
CA ILE A 41 -5.89 -13.26 2.15
C ILE A 41 -7.05 -14.16 1.69
N SER A 42 -6.97 -15.48 1.91
CA SER A 42 -8.07 -16.39 1.58
C SER A 42 -9.35 -16.03 2.32
N PHE A 43 -9.27 -15.67 3.61
CA PHE A 43 -10.44 -15.25 4.36
C PHE A 43 -11.05 -13.94 3.84
N LEU A 44 -10.22 -12.95 3.53
CA LEU A 44 -10.70 -11.67 2.96
C LEU A 44 -11.35 -11.88 1.59
N GLN A 45 -10.88 -12.85 0.80
CA GLN A 45 -11.53 -13.26 -0.45
C GLN A 45 -12.90 -13.92 -0.21
N GLU A 46 -13.03 -14.78 0.80
CA GLU A 46 -14.33 -15.34 1.21
C GLU A 46 -15.31 -14.24 1.64
N LEU A 47 -14.84 -13.28 2.44
CA LEU A 47 -15.61 -12.11 2.86
C LEU A 47 -16.04 -11.25 1.68
N GLN A 48 -15.12 -10.98 0.76
CA GLN A 48 -15.37 -10.23 -0.47
C GLN A 48 -16.45 -10.91 -1.33
N ALA A 49 -16.40 -12.23 -1.48
CA ALA A 49 -17.40 -12.99 -2.23
C ALA A 49 -18.78 -12.92 -1.56
N ALA A 50 -18.84 -13.06 -0.23
CA ALA A 50 -20.09 -12.91 0.52
C ALA A 50 -20.65 -11.49 0.36
N ALA A 51 -19.81 -10.46 0.45
CA ALA A 51 -20.19 -9.08 0.26
C ALA A 51 -20.77 -8.79 -1.12
N LEU A 52 -20.18 -9.35 -2.18
CA LEU A 52 -20.72 -9.21 -3.54
C LEU A 52 -22.15 -9.77 -3.65
N VAL A 53 -22.40 -10.93 -3.03
CA VAL A 53 -23.73 -11.56 -3.02
C VAL A 53 -24.72 -10.76 -2.15
N SER A 54 -24.28 -10.30 -0.98
CA SER A 54 -25.13 -9.62 -0.01
C SER A 54 -25.49 -8.17 -0.40
N PHE A 55 -24.55 -7.42 -0.99
CA PHE A 55 -24.73 -6.01 -1.31
C PHE A 55 -25.05 -5.74 -2.78
N GLY A 56 -24.82 -6.72 -3.65
CA GLY A 56 -24.96 -6.55 -5.09
C GLY A 56 -23.83 -5.73 -5.72
N ARG A 57 -23.78 -5.74 -7.06
CA ARG A 57 -22.66 -5.15 -7.83
C ARG A 57 -22.56 -3.62 -7.72
N SER A 58 -23.67 -2.92 -7.55
CA SER A 58 -23.69 -1.45 -7.54
C SER A 58 -23.07 -0.83 -6.29
N ASN A 59 -23.00 -1.57 -5.18
CA ASN A 59 -22.51 -1.09 -3.88
C ASN A 59 -21.27 -1.88 -3.41
N PHE A 60 -20.49 -2.41 -4.35
CA PHE A 60 -19.37 -3.30 -4.07
C PHE A 60 -18.05 -2.77 -4.64
N ASP A 61 -17.09 -2.50 -3.77
CA ASP A 61 -15.69 -2.33 -4.14
C ASP A 61 -14.90 -3.56 -3.64
N PRO A 62 -14.31 -4.38 -4.55
CA PRO A 62 -13.53 -5.54 -4.13
C PRO A 62 -12.30 -5.16 -3.30
N LYS A 63 -11.64 -4.03 -3.60
CA LYS A 63 -10.40 -3.62 -2.90
C LYS A 63 -10.70 -3.21 -1.47
N LEU A 64 -11.89 -2.69 -1.19
CA LEU A 64 -12.29 -2.34 0.17
C LEU A 64 -12.07 -3.50 1.15
N TYR A 65 -12.51 -4.71 0.80
CA TYR A 65 -12.45 -5.87 1.68
C TYR A 65 -11.03 -6.43 1.84
N VAL A 66 -10.19 -6.30 0.82
CA VAL A 66 -8.77 -6.70 0.89
C VAL A 66 -7.99 -5.76 1.81
N ASP A 67 -8.45 -4.52 1.96
CA ASP A 67 -7.79 -3.47 2.74
C ASP A 67 -8.30 -3.38 4.19
N LEU A 68 -9.17 -4.28 4.63
CA LEU A 68 -9.71 -4.25 5.99
C LEU A 68 -8.72 -4.89 6.98
N PRO A 69 -8.17 -4.13 7.94
CA PRO A 69 -7.40 -4.71 9.03
C PRO A 69 -8.32 -5.44 10.01
N LEU A 70 -7.85 -6.55 10.56
CA LEU A 70 -8.56 -7.24 11.63
C LEU A 70 -8.42 -6.46 12.95
N LYS A 71 -9.50 -6.37 13.73
CA LYS A 71 -9.46 -5.83 15.10
C LYS A 71 -8.83 -6.79 16.11
N SER A 72 -8.85 -8.09 15.81
CA SER A 72 -8.39 -9.17 16.67
C SER A 72 -7.80 -10.31 15.84
N ASP A 73 -7.61 -11.49 16.42
CA ASP A 73 -7.04 -12.63 15.70
C ASP A 73 -7.96 -13.15 14.58
N LEU A 74 -7.32 -13.73 13.56
CA LEU A 74 -8.00 -14.28 12.38
C LEU A 74 -8.92 -15.44 12.72
N GLN A 75 -8.56 -16.28 13.69
CA GLN A 75 -9.31 -17.49 14.00
C GLN A 75 -10.67 -17.15 14.61
N SER A 76 -10.69 -16.29 15.63
CA SER A 76 -11.93 -15.79 16.24
C SER A 76 -12.82 -15.08 15.23
N THR A 77 -12.23 -14.26 14.36
CA THR A 77 -12.95 -13.55 13.30
C THR A 77 -13.57 -14.53 12.28
N ARG A 78 -12.81 -15.53 11.84
CA ARG A 78 -13.28 -16.56 10.91
C ARG A 78 -14.39 -17.41 11.52
N SER A 79 -14.27 -17.82 12.80
CA SER A 79 -15.31 -18.56 13.51
C SER A 79 -16.61 -17.74 13.63
N ALA A 80 -16.50 -16.45 13.92
CA ALA A 80 -17.66 -15.55 13.95
C ALA A 80 -18.32 -15.42 12.57
N PHE A 81 -17.53 -15.31 11.49
CA PHE A 81 -18.05 -15.27 10.12
C PHE A 81 -18.81 -16.55 9.75
N GLN A 82 -18.28 -17.72 10.11
CA GLN A 82 -18.91 -19.01 9.86
C GLN A 82 -20.23 -19.19 10.62
N SER A 83 -20.37 -18.50 11.76
CA SER A 83 -21.54 -18.55 12.62
C SER A 83 -22.67 -17.60 12.19
N LEU A 84 -22.45 -16.75 11.17
CA LEU A 84 -23.48 -15.85 10.66
C LEU A 84 -24.68 -16.63 10.15
N ARG A 85 -25.88 -16.14 10.48
CA ARG A 85 -27.14 -16.70 9.99
C ARG A 85 -27.21 -16.49 8.49
N LYS A 86 -27.45 -17.60 7.78
CA LYS A 86 -27.62 -17.62 6.33
C LYS A 86 -29.09 -17.73 5.98
N LEU A 87 -29.47 -17.16 4.84
CA LEU A 87 -30.77 -17.38 4.22
C LEU A 87 -30.84 -18.81 3.65
N SER A 88 -32.03 -19.22 3.21
CA SER A 88 -32.24 -20.56 2.60
C SER A 88 -31.37 -20.83 1.37
N ASN A 89 -30.96 -19.77 0.66
CA ASN A 89 -30.05 -19.84 -0.49
C ASN A 89 -28.55 -19.82 -0.09
N GLY A 90 -28.24 -19.87 1.21
CA GLY A 90 -26.87 -19.85 1.74
C GLY A 90 -26.21 -18.46 1.83
N SER A 91 -26.86 -17.40 1.35
CA SER A 91 -26.32 -16.03 1.43
C SER A 91 -26.48 -15.42 2.82
N VAL A 92 -25.57 -14.52 3.18
CA VAL A 92 -25.65 -13.74 4.42
C VAL A 92 -26.51 -12.49 4.15
N PRO A 93 -27.50 -12.15 5.00
CA PRO A 93 -28.23 -10.89 4.87
C PRO A 93 -27.29 -9.67 4.92
N ALA A 94 -27.53 -8.67 4.07
CA ALA A 94 -26.69 -7.46 3.98
C ALA A 94 -26.42 -6.81 5.35
N GLU A 95 -27.48 -6.66 6.14
CA GLU A 95 -27.39 -6.01 7.44
C GLU A 95 -26.59 -6.83 8.47
N GLU A 96 -26.68 -8.15 8.37
CA GLU A 96 -25.90 -9.05 9.22
C GLU A 96 -24.41 -9.00 8.87
N LEU A 97 -24.10 -8.97 7.58
CA LEU A 97 -22.72 -8.81 7.10
C LEU A 97 -22.13 -7.44 7.50
N ARG A 98 -22.92 -6.36 7.47
CA ARG A 98 -22.47 -5.04 7.93
C ARG A 98 -22.09 -5.05 9.40
N ARG A 99 -22.93 -5.66 10.26
CA ARG A 99 -22.63 -5.78 11.70
C ARG A 99 -21.38 -6.60 11.94
N PHE A 100 -21.22 -7.70 11.19
CA PHE A 100 -20.01 -8.50 11.25
C PHE A 100 -18.76 -7.69 10.89
N VAL A 101 -18.76 -6.99 9.75
CA VAL A 101 -17.63 -6.16 9.32
C VAL A 101 -17.32 -5.09 10.37
N ALA A 102 -18.34 -4.38 10.86
CA ALA A 102 -18.17 -3.35 11.87
C ALA A 102 -17.62 -3.89 13.20
N ALA A 103 -17.98 -5.12 13.59
CA ALA A 103 -17.53 -5.73 14.83
C ALA A 103 -16.07 -6.23 14.77
N TYR A 104 -15.64 -6.78 13.63
CA TYR A 104 -14.37 -7.52 13.54
C TYR A 104 -13.27 -6.83 12.74
N PHE A 105 -13.59 -5.79 11.97
CA PHE A 105 -12.61 -5.08 11.14
C PHE A 105 -12.54 -3.60 11.49
N ASP A 106 -11.32 -3.07 11.43
CA ASP A 106 -11.12 -1.63 11.40
C ASP A 106 -11.42 -1.09 9.99
N GLY A 107 -11.56 0.24 9.89
CA GLY A 107 -11.79 0.88 8.60
C GLY A 107 -10.60 0.69 7.66
N ALA A 108 -10.86 0.46 6.38
CA ALA A 108 -9.79 0.34 5.40
C ALA A 108 -8.96 1.64 5.31
N GLY A 109 -7.64 1.52 5.48
CA GLY A 109 -6.71 2.65 5.63
C GLY A 109 -6.47 3.14 7.05
N SER A 110 -7.08 2.53 8.07
CA SER A 110 -6.79 2.82 9.49
C SER A 110 -5.41 2.32 9.96
N ASP A 111 -4.75 1.55 9.11
CA ASP A 111 -3.37 1.10 9.20
C ASP A 111 -2.37 2.12 8.61
N LEU A 112 -2.86 3.29 8.20
CA LEU A 112 -2.06 4.45 7.80
C LEU A 112 -2.29 5.64 8.72
N VAL A 113 -1.23 6.41 8.92
CA VAL A 113 -1.22 7.64 9.71
C VAL A 113 -0.91 8.81 8.78
N SER A 114 -1.58 9.94 8.95
CA SER A 114 -1.23 11.17 8.23
C SER A 114 0.18 11.60 8.60
N HIS A 115 0.95 11.99 7.59
CA HIS A 115 2.29 12.52 7.76
C HIS A 115 2.40 13.87 7.06
N VAL A 116 3.03 14.85 7.71
CA VAL A 116 3.34 16.14 7.08
C VAL A 116 4.84 16.13 6.78
N PRO A 117 5.25 16.20 5.50
CA PRO A 117 6.67 16.27 5.15
C PRO A 117 7.34 17.45 5.86
N PRO A 118 8.52 17.24 6.49
CA PRO A 118 9.16 18.26 7.33
C PRO A 118 9.63 19.49 6.54
N ASP A 119 9.84 19.33 5.24
CA ASP A 119 10.25 20.35 4.27
C ASP A 119 9.06 21.00 3.54
N PHE A 120 7.81 20.57 3.82
CA PHE A 120 6.63 21.13 3.16
C PHE A 120 6.41 22.60 3.55
N LYS A 121 6.42 23.47 2.54
CA LYS A 121 6.02 24.89 2.65
C LYS A 121 4.78 25.11 1.79
N ALA A 122 3.72 25.74 2.33
CA ALA A 122 2.49 26.00 1.56
C ALA A 122 2.74 26.85 0.32
N GLU A 123 3.67 27.81 0.44
CA GLU A 123 4.22 28.56 -0.68
C GLU A 123 5.70 28.19 -0.83
N PRO A 124 6.04 27.27 -1.75
CA PRO A 124 7.43 26.87 -1.94
C PRO A 124 8.22 27.94 -2.69
N GLU A 125 9.51 28.02 -2.35
CA GLU A 125 10.46 28.88 -3.06
C GLU A 125 10.76 28.33 -4.46
N GLY A 126 11.30 29.16 -5.36
CA GLY A 126 11.71 28.73 -6.69
C GLY A 126 10.69 29.05 -7.77
N PHE A 127 10.19 28.03 -8.48
CA PHE A 127 9.41 28.22 -9.72
C PHE A 127 8.03 28.82 -9.48
N LEU A 128 7.28 28.34 -8.48
CA LEU A 128 5.88 28.73 -8.29
C LEU A 128 5.64 30.24 -8.09
N PRO A 129 6.48 30.98 -7.33
CA PRO A 129 6.37 32.43 -7.24
C PRO A 129 6.60 33.19 -8.56
N ARG A 130 7.27 32.57 -9.55
CA ARG A 130 7.56 33.18 -10.86
C ARG A 130 6.47 32.93 -11.91
N VAL A 131 5.43 32.17 -11.58
CA VAL A 131 4.30 31.95 -12.48
C VAL A 131 3.46 33.22 -12.54
N GLU A 132 3.52 33.93 -13.67
CA GLU A 132 2.87 35.23 -13.86
C GLU A 132 1.34 35.12 -13.96
N ASP A 133 0.83 34.06 -14.61
CA ASP A 133 -0.60 33.80 -14.71
C ASP A 133 -1.18 33.45 -13.32
N PRO A 134 -2.07 34.29 -12.75
CA PRO A 134 -2.60 34.05 -11.41
C PRO A 134 -3.44 32.77 -11.30
N ALA A 135 -4.16 32.38 -12.35
CA ALA A 135 -4.99 31.17 -12.36
C ALA A 135 -4.11 29.92 -12.40
N ALA A 136 -3.07 29.92 -13.24
CA ALA A 136 -2.10 28.83 -13.31
C ALA A 136 -1.34 28.69 -11.97
N ARG A 137 -0.91 29.81 -11.37
CA ARG A 137 -0.24 29.80 -10.07
C ARG A 137 -1.14 29.25 -8.97
N LYS A 138 -2.41 29.65 -8.93
CA LYS A 138 -3.39 29.14 -7.96
C LYS A 138 -3.58 27.63 -8.09
N TRP A 139 -3.81 27.14 -9.31
CA TRP A 139 -3.94 25.70 -9.57
C TRP A 139 -2.70 24.92 -9.16
N ALA A 140 -1.51 25.44 -9.45
CA ALA A 140 -0.26 24.77 -9.08
C ALA A 140 -0.04 24.72 -7.56
N LEU A 141 -0.50 25.73 -6.80
CA LEU A 141 -0.52 25.69 -5.33
C LEU A 141 -1.54 24.66 -4.79
N GLU A 142 -2.69 24.51 -5.44
CA GLU A 142 -3.66 23.45 -5.11
C GLU A 142 -3.04 22.06 -5.32
N VAL A 143 -2.36 21.85 -6.44
CA VAL A 143 -1.62 20.60 -6.72
C VAL A 143 -0.50 20.38 -5.69
N HIS A 144 0.29 21.40 -5.38
CA HIS A 144 1.36 21.34 -4.37
C HIS A 144 0.82 20.91 -3.00
N SER A 145 -0.36 21.41 -2.62
CA SER A 145 -1.00 21.05 -1.34
C SER A 145 -1.30 19.55 -1.20
N LEU A 146 -1.37 18.82 -2.32
CA LEU A 146 -1.62 17.39 -2.33
C LEU A 146 -0.46 16.57 -1.73
N TRP A 147 0.80 17.04 -1.79
CA TRP A 147 1.92 16.32 -1.14
C TRP A 147 1.70 16.20 0.36
N ARG A 148 1.24 17.27 1.01
CA ARG A 148 0.85 17.25 2.42
C ARG A 148 -0.38 16.37 2.64
N LEU A 149 -1.38 16.47 1.77
CA LEU A 149 -2.63 15.71 1.93
C LEU A 149 -2.45 14.20 1.72
N LEU A 150 -1.54 13.78 0.84
CA LEU A 150 -1.35 12.39 0.42
C LEU A 150 -0.13 11.72 1.05
N SER A 151 0.68 12.46 1.82
CA SER A 151 1.77 11.86 2.58
C SER A 151 1.25 11.04 3.77
N ARG A 152 1.70 9.80 3.86
CA ARG A 152 1.27 8.79 4.84
C ARG A 152 2.47 8.10 5.46
N LYS A 153 2.33 7.67 6.70
CA LYS A 153 3.23 6.70 7.35
C LYS A 153 2.43 5.44 7.66
N VAL A 154 3.04 4.27 7.46
CA VAL A 154 2.42 3.01 7.90
C VAL A 154 2.38 2.96 9.43
N SER A 155 1.22 2.59 9.99
CA SER A 155 1.03 2.49 11.45
C SER A 155 1.97 1.43 12.05
N GLU A 156 2.49 1.68 13.25
CA GLU A 156 3.36 0.72 13.96
C GLU A 156 2.63 -0.62 14.21
N ARG A 157 1.30 -0.60 14.36
CA ARG A 157 0.46 -1.81 14.47
C ARG A 157 0.68 -2.81 13.33
N VAL A 158 0.98 -2.33 12.13
CA VAL A 158 1.25 -3.19 10.96
C VAL A 158 2.53 -4.00 11.15
N ALA A 159 3.54 -3.43 11.81
CA ALA A 159 4.78 -4.13 12.12
C ALA A 159 4.64 -5.01 13.37
N ASP A 160 3.85 -4.58 14.35
CA ASP A 160 3.65 -5.29 15.62
C ASP A 160 2.73 -6.52 15.47
N GLU A 161 1.70 -6.44 14.63
CA GLU A 161 0.66 -7.48 14.43
C GLU A 161 0.45 -7.79 12.93
N PRO A 162 1.51 -8.16 12.17
CA PRO A 162 1.45 -8.26 10.70
C PRO A 162 0.44 -9.30 10.18
N GLU A 163 0.03 -10.27 10.99
CA GLU A 163 -1.00 -11.24 10.64
C GLU A 163 -2.42 -10.67 10.55
N ARG A 164 -2.63 -9.43 11.00
CA ARG A 164 -3.92 -8.70 10.94
C ARG A 164 -4.05 -7.76 9.76
N HIS A 165 -2.98 -7.56 9.02
CA HIS A 165 -2.87 -6.55 7.97
C HIS A 165 -2.48 -7.19 6.64
N THR A 166 -3.01 -6.64 5.54
CA THR A 166 -2.52 -6.91 4.19
C THR A 166 -1.48 -5.89 3.75
N LEU A 167 -1.51 -4.69 4.32
CA LEU A 167 -0.51 -3.64 4.13
C LEU A 167 0.85 -4.11 4.65
N LEU A 168 1.90 -3.89 3.87
CA LEU A 168 3.26 -4.22 4.28
C LEU A 168 3.88 -3.09 5.11
N PRO A 169 4.65 -3.40 6.16
CA PRO A 169 5.30 -2.38 6.97
C PRO A 169 6.37 -1.64 6.14
N LEU A 170 6.39 -0.31 6.26
CA LEU A 170 7.40 0.55 5.66
C LEU A 170 8.02 1.43 6.74
N ARG A 171 9.34 1.62 6.65
CA ARG A 171 10.10 2.44 7.62
C ARG A 171 9.86 3.94 7.42
N GLU A 172 9.87 4.36 6.17
CA GLU A 172 9.75 5.77 5.79
C GLU A 172 8.32 6.14 5.38
N PRO A 173 7.94 7.41 5.52
CA PRO A 173 6.72 7.94 4.94
C PRO A 173 6.71 7.82 3.42
N VAL A 174 5.52 7.71 2.85
CA VAL A 174 5.28 7.61 1.41
C VAL A 174 4.22 8.62 0.97
N VAL A 175 4.17 8.92 -0.32
CA VAL A 175 3.03 9.64 -0.93
C VAL A 175 2.20 8.61 -1.68
N VAL A 176 0.92 8.52 -1.36
CA VAL A 176 -0.01 7.59 -2.02
C VAL A 176 -0.73 8.30 -3.18
N PRO A 177 -1.18 7.60 -4.23
CA PRO A 177 -1.95 8.22 -5.31
C PRO A 177 -3.27 8.86 -4.84
N GLY A 178 -3.85 8.34 -3.75
CA GLY A 178 -5.07 8.85 -3.14
C GLY A 178 -6.32 8.05 -3.48
N SER A 179 -7.47 8.51 -2.96
CA SER A 179 -8.75 7.79 -3.06
C SER A 179 -8.67 6.39 -2.44
N ARG A 180 -9.04 5.33 -3.18
CA ARG A 180 -8.96 3.93 -2.75
C ARG A 180 -7.54 3.33 -2.77
N PHE A 181 -6.56 4.06 -3.32
CA PHE A 181 -5.17 3.62 -3.42
C PHE A 181 -4.41 4.10 -2.18
N ARG A 182 -4.10 3.15 -1.30
CA ARG A 182 -3.59 3.40 0.04
C ARG A 182 -2.15 2.93 0.22
N GLU A 183 -1.65 2.16 -0.73
CA GLU A 183 -0.30 1.65 -0.78
C GLU A 183 0.59 2.53 -1.66
N VAL A 184 1.90 2.35 -1.50
CA VAL A 184 2.87 2.89 -2.44
C VAL A 184 2.80 2.12 -3.77
N TYR A 185 2.79 2.84 -4.88
CA TYR A 185 2.85 2.27 -6.22
C TYR A 185 4.19 2.56 -6.86
N TYR A 186 4.88 1.52 -7.32
CA TYR A 186 6.27 1.63 -7.75
C TYR A 186 6.49 2.66 -8.86
N TRP A 187 5.78 2.53 -9.99
CA TRP A 187 5.96 3.43 -11.13
C TRP A 187 5.38 4.83 -10.86
N ASP A 188 4.25 4.93 -10.14
CA ASP A 188 3.66 6.21 -9.75
C ASP A 188 4.62 7.04 -8.88
N SER A 189 5.35 6.37 -7.97
CA SER A 189 6.31 7.05 -7.08
C SER A 189 7.41 7.78 -7.84
N TYR A 190 7.80 7.29 -9.02
CA TYR A 190 8.79 7.96 -9.87
C TYR A 190 8.30 9.31 -10.40
N TRP A 191 7.00 9.47 -10.64
CA TRP A 191 6.41 10.71 -11.18
C TRP A 191 5.95 11.68 -10.09
N VAL A 192 5.87 11.22 -8.84
CA VAL A 192 5.48 12.01 -7.67
C VAL A 192 6.68 12.65 -6.97
N ILE A 193 7.88 12.09 -7.12
CA ILE A 193 9.15 12.62 -6.58
C ILE A 193 9.81 13.52 -7.62
#